data_AF-A0A9P8YE31-F1
#
_entry.id   AF-A0A9P8YE31-F1
#
_cell.length_a   1.000
_cell.length_b   1.000
_cell.length_c   1.000
_cell.angle_alpha   90.00
_cell.angle_beta   90.00
_cell.angle_gamma   90.00
#
_symmetry.space_group_name_H-M   'P 1'
#
loop_
_entity.id
_entity.type
_entity.pdbx_description
1 polymer ?
#
loop_
_entity_poly.entity_id
_entity_poly.type
_entity_poly.pdbx_seq_one_letter_code
_entity_poly.pdbx_strand_id
1 'polypeptide(L)'
;MAAKHSGPVEVLLEPITSLYNMPAMPHPLLSGVPSTTEGYALIGALLPAGIAIACIILHLARLALPKGPRWTRRFAKEPISRQPRSWSRWAVSLLGLSAIGLALSILDIATRSSFQPIWSCEPLPWLLALLLILAARPGKTPKTLLVIFATVLVCDSLSVLLRYSKVKHVHIFFIACLVTDCVTIAVIFCMPMRHPALAKDGVAKPFESPDSRLR
;
A
#
# COMPACT_ATOMS: atom_id res chain seq x y z
N MET A 1 14.85 -76.12 -9.99
CA MET A 1 14.02 -76.88 -9.04
C MET A 1 14.53 -76.61 -7.63
N ALA A 2 13.85 -75.73 -6.90
CA ALA A 2 14.02 -75.57 -5.45
C ALA A 2 12.73 -74.95 -4.92
N ALA A 3 11.85 -75.81 -4.39
CA ALA A 3 10.63 -75.42 -3.70
C ALA A 3 11.01 -74.87 -2.31
N LYS A 4 10.47 -73.70 -1.93
CA LYS A 4 10.58 -73.21 -0.56
C LYS A 4 9.23 -72.73 -0.03
N HIS A 5 8.68 -73.62 0.78
CA HIS A 5 7.65 -73.47 1.80
C HIS A 5 7.10 -72.07 2.08
N SER A 6 5.84 -71.87 1.70
CA SER A 6 4.89 -70.95 2.33
C SER A 6 4.31 -71.59 3.60
N GLY A 7 4.60 -70.99 4.77
CA GLY A 7 3.97 -71.34 6.04
C GLY A 7 2.80 -70.39 6.35
N PRO A 8 1.70 -70.86 6.96
CA PRO A 8 0.56 -70.02 7.31
C PRO A 8 0.71 -69.49 8.74
N VAL A 9 1.14 -68.24 8.89
CA VAL A 9 1.15 -67.54 10.19
C VAL A 9 0.62 -66.12 9.98
N GLU A 10 -0.66 -66.00 9.59
CA GLU A 10 -1.24 -64.70 9.23
C GLU A 10 -2.69 -64.51 9.77
N VAL A 11 -3.07 -65.19 10.86
CA VAL A 11 -4.50 -65.20 11.30
C VAL A 11 -4.70 -64.77 12.76
N LEU A 12 -3.80 -63.99 13.38
CA LEU A 12 -3.98 -63.63 14.80
C LEU A 12 -3.56 -62.21 15.21
N LEU A 13 -3.53 -61.25 14.28
CA LEU A 13 -3.20 -59.84 14.56
C LEU A 13 -4.24 -58.82 14.04
N GLU A 14 -5.47 -59.27 13.79
CA GLU A 14 -6.58 -58.44 13.25
C GLU A 14 -7.64 -58.00 14.30
N PRO A 15 -7.29 -57.54 15.52
CA PRO A 15 -8.24 -56.67 16.24
C PRO A 15 -7.69 -55.31 16.70
N ILE A 16 -6.42 -54.98 16.46
CA ILE A 16 -5.82 -53.72 17.00
C ILE A 16 -5.83 -52.57 15.96
N THR A 17 -5.87 -52.86 14.67
CA THR A 17 -5.92 -51.85 13.59
C THR A 17 -7.25 -51.09 13.50
N SER A 18 -8.32 -51.59 14.12
CA SER A 18 -9.64 -50.95 14.07
C SER A 18 -9.74 -49.68 14.94
N LEU A 19 -8.92 -49.57 16.00
CA LEU A 19 -8.91 -48.38 16.88
C LEU A 19 -8.19 -47.16 16.29
N TYR A 20 -7.38 -47.34 15.24
CA TYR A 20 -6.68 -46.25 14.55
C TYR A 20 -7.50 -45.59 13.43
N ASN A 21 -8.64 -46.18 13.04
CA ASN A 21 -9.55 -45.63 12.05
C ASN A 21 -10.75 -44.90 12.69
N MET A 22 -10.61 -44.39 13.91
CA MET A 22 -11.57 -43.39 14.40
C MET A 22 -11.34 -42.08 13.64
N PRO A 23 -12.34 -41.61 12.84
CA PRO A 23 -12.25 -40.30 12.24
C PRO A 23 -12.10 -39.29 13.37
N ALA A 24 -11.00 -38.52 13.35
CA ALA A 24 -10.76 -37.47 14.31
C ALA A 24 -11.99 -36.58 14.36
N MET A 25 -12.77 -36.70 15.45
CA MET A 25 -13.96 -35.89 15.67
C MET A 25 -13.52 -34.43 15.62
N PRO A 26 -13.95 -33.65 14.61
CA PRO A 26 -13.55 -32.26 14.50
C PRO A 26 -14.18 -31.53 15.67
N HIS A 27 -13.40 -31.23 16.71
CA HIS A 27 -13.84 -30.46 17.86
C HIS A 27 -14.32 -29.07 17.39
N PRO A 28 -15.64 -28.79 17.39
CA PRO A 28 -16.20 -27.59 16.77
C PRO A 28 -16.04 -26.32 17.61
N LEU A 29 -15.28 -26.39 18.72
CA LEU A 29 -15.20 -25.31 19.72
C LEU A 29 -13.83 -24.62 19.78
N LEU A 30 -12.86 -25.03 18.96
CA LEU A 30 -11.54 -24.40 18.85
C LEU A 30 -11.22 -23.86 17.46
N SER A 31 -12.22 -23.79 16.57
CA SER A 31 -12.08 -23.22 15.21
C SER A 31 -12.05 -21.67 15.19
N GLY A 32 -12.08 -21.02 16.36
CA GLY A 32 -12.11 -19.56 16.47
C GLY A 32 -10.75 -18.90 16.65
N VAL A 33 -9.66 -19.66 16.80
CA VAL A 33 -8.31 -19.07 16.83
C VAL A 33 -7.86 -18.92 15.38
N PRO A 34 -7.85 -17.69 14.81
CA PRO A 34 -7.36 -17.48 13.46
C PRO A 34 -5.94 -18.03 13.42
N SER A 35 -5.68 -18.87 12.43
CA SER A 35 -4.33 -19.39 12.20
C SER A 35 -3.35 -18.21 12.21
N THR A 36 -2.17 -18.35 12.79
CA THR A 36 -1.21 -17.23 12.89
C THR A 36 -0.95 -16.56 11.54
N THR A 37 -1.10 -17.30 10.44
CA THR A 37 -1.09 -16.82 9.06
C THR A 37 -2.17 -15.79 8.70
N GLU A 38 -3.40 -15.95 9.20
CA GLU A 38 -4.50 -15.00 8.95
C GLU A 38 -4.29 -13.69 9.70
N GLY A 39 -3.72 -13.75 10.91
CA GLY A 39 -3.41 -12.56 11.70
C GLY A 39 -2.48 -11.58 10.98
N TYR A 40 -1.45 -12.07 10.29
CA TYR A 40 -0.53 -11.20 9.54
C TYR A 40 -1.17 -10.59 8.29
N ALA A 41 -2.03 -11.35 7.60
CA ALA A 41 -2.78 -10.83 6.46
C ALA A 41 -3.73 -9.70 6.87
N LEU A 42 -4.36 -9.84 8.05
CA LEU A 42 -5.19 -8.79 8.63
C LEU A 42 -4.40 -7.53 8.92
N ILE A 43 -3.25 -7.64 9.59
CA ILE A 43 -2.40 -6.47 9.91
C ILE A 43 -1.94 -5.78 8.62
N GLY A 44 -1.54 -6.57 7.61
CA GLY A 44 -1.11 -6.05 6.31
C GLY A 44 -2.18 -5.28 5.55
N ALA A 45 -3.47 -5.64 5.68
CA ALA A 45 -4.56 -4.94 5.01
C ALA A 45 -5.15 -3.78 5.84
N LEU A 46 -5.35 -3.98 7.16
CA LEU A 46 -5.99 -3.01 8.05
C LEU A 46 -5.11 -1.80 8.34
N LEU A 47 -3.80 -2.01 8.52
CA LEU A 47 -2.87 -0.93 8.86
C LEU A 47 -2.78 0.13 7.74
N PRO A 48 -2.51 -0.20 6.47
CA PRO A 48 -2.44 0.81 5.41
C PRO A 48 -3.82 1.42 5.12
N ALA A 49 -4.90 0.65 5.19
CA ALA A 49 -6.25 1.19 5.03
C ALA A 49 -6.59 2.20 6.13
N GLY A 50 -6.30 1.89 7.40
CA GLY A 50 -6.50 2.78 8.53
C GLY A 50 -5.67 4.06 8.42
N ILE A 51 -4.41 3.95 8.02
CA ILE A 51 -3.54 5.12 7.80
C ILE A 51 -4.06 5.97 6.62
N ALA A 52 -4.48 5.36 5.53
CA ALA A 52 -5.03 6.07 4.37
C ALA A 52 -6.31 6.83 4.73
N ILE A 53 -7.23 6.19 5.46
CA ILE A 53 -8.45 6.82 5.98
C ILE A 53 -8.10 7.99 6.90
N ALA A 54 -7.20 7.78 7.87
CA ALA A 54 -6.76 8.84 8.78
C ALA A 54 -6.12 10.02 8.03
N CYS A 55 -5.32 9.75 7.00
CA CYS A 55 -4.71 10.77 6.15
C CYS A 55 -5.77 11.60 5.40
N ILE A 56 -6.82 10.96 4.90
CA ILE A 56 -7.93 11.66 4.23
C ILE A 56 -8.73 12.48 5.21
N ILE A 57 -9.09 11.93 6.37
CA ILE A 57 -9.80 12.67 7.41
C ILE A 57 -8.99 13.90 7.81
N LEU A 58 -7.68 13.75 8.02
CA LEU A 58 -6.79 14.86 8.32
C LEU A 58 -6.68 15.86 7.16
N HIS A 59 -6.72 15.39 5.92
CA HIS A 59 -6.78 16.27 4.75
C HIS A 59 -8.06 17.08 4.71
N LEU A 60 -9.22 16.44 4.87
CA LEU A 60 -10.53 17.08 4.91
C LEU A 60 -10.65 18.04 6.11
N ALA A 61 -10.16 17.64 7.28
CA ALA A 61 -10.11 18.50 8.46
C ALA A 61 -9.27 19.75 8.18
N ARG A 62 -8.12 19.63 7.50
CA ARG A 62 -7.32 20.80 7.09
C ARG A 62 -8.03 21.70 6.08
N LEU A 63 -8.92 21.16 5.24
CA LEU A 63 -9.75 21.97 4.34
C LEU A 63 -10.88 22.69 5.10
N ALA A 64 -11.46 22.04 6.11
CA ALA A 64 -12.55 22.58 6.90
C ALA A 64 -12.09 23.58 7.98
N LEU A 65 -10.89 23.39 8.53
CA LEU A 65 -10.33 24.27 9.55
C LEU A 65 -10.04 25.65 8.93
N PRO A 66 -10.42 26.75 9.62
CA PRO A 66 -10.13 28.10 9.15
C PRO A 66 -8.63 28.25 8.94
N LYS A 67 -8.26 28.84 7.79
CA LYS A 67 -6.87 29.15 7.43
C LYS A 67 -6.20 29.79 8.64
N GLY A 68 -5.12 29.14 9.11
CA GLY A 68 -4.51 29.35 10.40
C GLY A 68 -4.27 30.82 10.82
N PRO A 69 -3.84 31.03 12.07
CA PRO A 69 -3.76 32.36 12.66
C PRO A 69 -3.04 33.38 11.75
N ARG A 70 -3.53 34.63 11.78
CA ARG A 70 -3.16 35.71 10.84
C ARG A 70 -1.66 36.00 10.75
N TRP A 71 -0.89 35.75 11.80
CA TRP A 71 0.58 35.89 11.82
C TRP A 71 1.33 34.92 10.88
N THR A 72 0.72 33.81 10.46
CA THR A 72 1.32 32.89 9.46
C THR A 72 1.06 33.32 8.02
N ARG A 73 0.23 34.37 7.84
CA ARG A 73 -0.09 34.90 6.53
C ARG A 73 1.14 35.63 6.00
N ARG A 74 1.48 35.40 4.73
CA ARG A 74 2.63 36.07 4.10
C ARG A 74 2.52 37.58 4.30
N PHE A 75 3.53 38.18 4.91
CA PHE A 75 3.59 39.61 5.22
C PHE A 75 3.57 40.46 3.95
N ALA A 76 4.13 39.97 2.84
CA ALA A 76 4.06 40.60 1.53
C ALA A 76 2.96 39.98 0.68
N LYS A 77 2.08 40.84 0.13
CA LYS A 77 1.04 40.47 -0.84
C LYS A 77 1.70 40.29 -2.20
N GLU A 78 2.31 39.13 -2.43
CA GLU A 78 2.78 38.76 -3.77
C GLU A 78 1.59 38.82 -4.74
N PRO A 79 1.72 39.45 -5.92
CA PRO A 79 0.66 39.44 -6.92
C PRO A 79 0.38 37.99 -7.29
N ILE A 80 -0.77 37.48 -6.84
CA ILE A 80 -1.19 36.12 -7.14
C ILE A 80 -1.51 36.10 -8.63
N SER A 81 -0.55 35.69 -9.46
CA SER A 81 -0.84 35.38 -10.84
C SER A 81 -1.84 34.23 -10.82
N ARG A 82 -3.08 34.52 -11.22
CA ARG A 82 -4.14 33.51 -11.37
C ARG A 82 -3.87 32.68 -12.61
N GLN A 83 -2.71 32.04 -12.69
CA GLN A 83 -2.46 31.10 -13.76
C GLN A 83 -3.41 29.90 -13.59
N PRO A 84 -4.09 29.49 -14.67
CA PRO A 84 -4.96 28.33 -14.63
C PRO A 84 -4.14 27.12 -14.17
N ARG A 85 -4.71 26.36 -13.23
CA ARG A 85 -4.06 25.19 -12.63
C ARG A 85 -3.98 24.08 -13.68
N SER A 86 -2.91 24.07 -14.47
CA SER A 86 -2.63 23.02 -15.43
C SER A 86 -2.28 21.71 -14.72
N TRP A 87 -2.61 20.59 -15.34
CA TRP A 87 -2.19 19.28 -14.86
C TRP A 87 -0.68 19.17 -15.01
N SER A 88 0.00 18.94 -13.89
CA SER A 88 1.42 18.62 -13.91
C SER A 88 1.61 17.27 -14.60
N ARG A 89 2.63 17.14 -15.46
CA ARG A 89 3.03 15.85 -16.05
C ARG A 89 3.19 14.77 -14.97
N TRP A 90 3.74 15.16 -13.82
CA TRP A 90 3.88 14.30 -12.66
C TRP A 90 2.56 13.83 -12.05
N ALA A 91 1.53 14.69 -12.04
CA ALA A 91 0.21 14.32 -11.55
C ALA A 91 -0.46 13.30 -12.47
N VAL A 92 -0.27 13.43 -13.79
CA VAL A 92 -0.75 12.44 -14.78
C VAL A 92 -0.02 11.10 -14.58
N SER A 93 1.31 11.13 -14.38
CA SER A 93 2.08 9.90 -14.09
C SER A 93 1.63 9.22 -12.80
N LEU A 94 1.41 9.98 -11.72
CA LEU A 94 0.88 9.40 -10.47
C LEU A 94 -0.54 8.87 -10.65
N LEU A 95 -1.38 9.54 -11.43
CA LEU A 95 -2.73 9.05 -11.71
C LEU A 95 -2.66 7.72 -12.47
N GLY A 96 -1.79 7.62 -13.47
CA GLY A 96 -1.57 6.38 -14.23
C GLY A 96 -1.05 5.26 -13.35
N LEU A 97 -0.03 5.51 -12.53
CA LEU A 97 0.51 4.52 -11.59
C LEU A 97 -0.54 4.07 -10.56
N SER A 98 -1.33 5.00 -10.03
CA SER A 98 -2.40 4.67 -9.09
C SER A 98 -3.51 3.84 -9.73
N ALA A 99 -3.83 4.09 -11.01
CA ALA A 99 -4.78 3.29 -11.76
C ALA A 99 -4.24 1.90 -12.08
N ILE A 100 -2.95 1.77 -12.40
CA ILE A 100 -2.27 0.48 -12.62
C ILE A 100 -2.28 -0.34 -11.33
N GLY A 101 -1.87 0.26 -10.20
CA GLY A 101 -1.89 -0.41 -8.90
C GLY A 101 -3.30 -0.88 -8.52
N LEU A 102 -4.30 -0.02 -8.72
CA LEU A 102 -5.71 -0.39 -8.49
C LEU A 102 -6.16 -1.57 -9.38
N ALA A 103 -5.79 -1.54 -10.67
CA ALA A 103 -6.12 -2.61 -11.60
C ALA A 103 -5.44 -3.93 -11.22
N LEU A 104 -4.17 -3.89 -10.78
CA LEU A 104 -3.46 -5.06 -10.28
C LEU A 104 -4.12 -5.62 -9.01
N SER A 105 -4.52 -4.77 -8.06
CA SER A 105 -5.24 -5.22 -6.86
C SER A 105 -6.59 -5.86 -7.19
N ILE A 106 -7.36 -5.27 -8.10
CA ILE A 106 -8.64 -5.83 -8.53
C ILE A 106 -8.44 -7.16 -9.25
N LEU A 107 -7.42 -7.25 -10.11
CA LEU A 107 -7.11 -8.48 -10.83
C LEU A 107 -6.65 -9.60 -9.88
N ASP A 108 -5.84 -9.27 -8.88
CA ASP A 108 -5.43 -10.23 -7.84
C ASP A 108 -6.65 -10.77 -7.09
N ILE A 109 -7.58 -9.91 -6.67
CA ILE A 109 -8.85 -10.31 -6.05
C ILE A 109 -9.67 -11.20 -7.00
N ALA A 110 -9.77 -10.83 -8.28
CA ALA A 110 -10.53 -11.59 -9.27
C ALA A 110 -9.96 -12.99 -9.53
N THR A 111 -8.63 -13.16 -9.45
CA THR A 111 -7.99 -14.48 -9.63
C THR A 111 -8.12 -15.38 -8.40
N ARG A 112 -8.42 -14.82 -7.23
CA ARG A 112 -8.62 -15.60 -5.99
C ARG A 112 -10.04 -16.15 -5.95
N SER A 113 -10.16 -17.47 -6.07
CA SER A 113 -11.45 -18.18 -6.10
C SER A 113 -12.27 -18.08 -4.80
N SER A 114 -11.68 -17.63 -3.69
CA SER A 114 -12.37 -17.49 -2.41
C SER A 114 -12.60 -16.01 -2.09
N PHE A 115 -13.83 -15.56 -2.27
CA PHE A 115 -14.25 -14.20 -1.94
C PHE A 115 -14.41 -14.09 -0.42
N GLN A 116 -13.31 -13.75 0.28
CA GLN A 116 -13.41 -13.37 1.68
C GLN A 116 -13.60 -11.85 1.79
N PRO A 117 -14.62 -11.38 2.53
CA PRO A 117 -14.95 -9.94 2.60
C PRO A 117 -13.81 -9.09 3.14
N ILE A 118 -12.93 -9.67 3.95
CA ILE A 118 -11.72 -9.03 4.52
C ILE A 118 -10.77 -8.54 3.42
N TRP A 119 -10.75 -9.18 2.24
CA TRP A 119 -9.79 -8.88 1.18
C TRP A 119 -10.24 -7.68 0.33
N SER A 120 -11.48 -7.22 0.52
CA SER A 120 -12.02 -6.01 -0.13
C SER A 120 -11.34 -4.71 0.31
N CYS A 121 -10.53 -4.73 1.37
CA CYS A 121 -9.82 -3.54 1.86
C CYS A 121 -8.47 -3.30 1.15
N GLU A 122 -7.93 -4.28 0.44
CA GLU A 122 -6.65 -4.18 -0.26
C GLU A 122 -6.59 -3.12 -1.39
N PRO A 123 -7.63 -2.91 -2.22
CA PRO A 123 -7.60 -1.86 -3.25
C PRO A 123 -7.89 -0.46 -2.68
N LEU A 124 -8.26 -0.37 -1.40
CA LEU A 124 -8.73 0.86 -0.78
C LEU A 124 -7.65 1.96 -0.75
N PRO A 125 -6.38 1.70 -0.38
CA PRO A 125 -5.32 2.71 -0.42
C PRO A 125 -5.09 3.28 -1.84
N TRP A 126 -5.16 2.43 -2.87
CA TRP A 126 -5.03 2.84 -4.28
C TRP A 126 -6.18 3.72 -4.75
N LEU A 127 -7.42 3.35 -4.39
CA LEU A 127 -8.61 4.14 -4.68
C LEU A 127 -8.56 5.51 -3.99
N LEU A 128 -8.16 5.53 -2.72
CA LEU A 128 -8.02 6.74 -1.93
C LEU A 128 -6.91 7.66 -2.48
N ALA A 129 -5.78 7.08 -2.91
CA ALA A 129 -4.72 7.83 -3.57
C ALA A 129 -5.21 8.46 -4.89
N LEU A 130 -5.94 7.71 -5.71
CA LEU A 130 -6.52 8.18 -6.97
C LEU A 130 -7.48 9.35 -6.73
N LEU A 131 -8.35 9.25 -5.73
CA LEU A 131 -9.28 10.31 -5.34
C LEU A 131 -8.54 11.56 -4.85
N LEU A 132 -7.50 11.38 -4.02
CA LEU A 132 -6.64 12.49 -3.57
C LEU A 132 -5.93 13.18 -4.73
N ILE A 133 -5.44 12.44 -5.72
CA ILE A 133 -4.78 13.02 -6.90
C ILE A 133 -5.78 13.85 -7.72
N LEU A 134 -6.99 13.32 -7.95
CA LEU A 134 -8.06 14.01 -8.68
C LEU A 134 -8.54 15.28 -7.97
N ALA A 135 -8.79 15.19 -6.66
CA ALA A 135 -9.29 16.31 -5.86
C ALA A 135 -8.21 17.37 -5.64
N ALA A 136 -7.01 16.95 -5.24
CA ALA A 136 -5.96 17.87 -4.84
C ALA A 136 -5.15 18.40 -6.03
N ARG A 137 -5.11 17.74 -7.20
CA ARG A 137 -4.29 18.07 -8.39
C ARG A 137 -2.87 18.51 -8.01
N PRO A 138 -2.01 17.57 -7.54
CA PRO A 138 -0.73 17.90 -6.94
C PRO A 138 0.19 18.59 -7.95
N GLY A 139 0.44 19.89 -7.75
CA GLY A 139 1.47 20.65 -8.46
C GLY A 139 2.81 20.71 -7.70
N LYS A 140 2.87 20.11 -6.52
CA LYS A 140 4.00 20.04 -5.59
C LYS A 140 4.01 18.66 -4.96
N THR A 141 5.16 18.23 -4.42
CA THR A 141 5.34 16.96 -3.73
C THR A 141 4.25 16.74 -2.66
N PRO A 142 3.29 15.83 -2.89
CA PRO A 142 2.18 15.61 -1.98
C PRO A 142 2.65 14.76 -0.79
N LYS A 143 3.06 15.42 0.30
CA LYS A 143 3.53 14.76 1.52
C LYS A 143 2.57 13.68 2.03
N THR A 144 1.26 13.92 1.91
CA THR A 144 0.23 12.95 2.30
C THR A 144 0.25 11.68 1.45
N LEU A 145 0.38 11.80 0.11
CA LEU A 145 0.50 10.65 -0.78
C LEU A 145 1.81 9.88 -0.51
N LEU A 146 2.91 10.58 -0.23
CA LEU A 146 4.17 9.94 0.14
C LEU A 146 4.01 9.06 1.39
N VAL A 147 3.34 9.57 2.43
CA VAL A 147 3.08 8.80 3.65
C VAL A 147 2.22 7.58 3.35
N ILE A 148 1.14 7.72 2.57
CA ILE A 148 0.26 6.61 2.20
C ILE A 148 1.06 5.52 1.47
N PHE A 149 1.75 5.86 0.38
CA PHE A 149 2.51 4.86 -0.39
C PHE A 149 3.69 4.26 0.37
N ALA A 150 4.38 5.04 1.21
CA ALA A 150 5.43 4.49 2.06
C ALA A 150 4.87 3.45 3.05
N THR A 151 3.68 3.71 3.62
CA THR A 151 3.05 2.75 4.54
C THR A 151 2.56 1.50 3.82
N VAL A 152 1.99 1.63 2.63
CA VAL A 152 1.63 0.49 1.77
C VAL A 152 2.87 -0.33 1.45
N LEU A 153 3.95 0.30 0.95
CA LEU A 153 5.20 -0.39 0.62
C LEU A 153 5.76 -1.17 1.81
N VAL A 154 5.79 -0.59 3.02
CA VAL A 154 6.29 -1.26 4.22
C VAL A 154 5.40 -2.44 4.61
N CYS A 155 4.07 -2.28 4.57
CA CYS A 155 3.13 -3.35 4.89
C CYS A 155 3.22 -4.50 3.88
N ASP A 156 3.32 -4.18 2.60
CA ASP A 156 3.42 -5.16 1.51
C ASP A 156 4.77 -5.88 1.56
N SER A 157 5.87 -5.14 1.78
CA SER A 157 7.20 -5.72 1.94
C SER A 157 7.26 -6.68 3.14
N LEU A 158 6.69 -6.29 4.28
CA LEU A 158 6.61 -7.14 5.46
C LEU A 158 5.75 -8.38 5.20
N SER A 159 4.60 -8.21 4.53
CA SER A 159 3.72 -9.32 4.14
C SER A 159 4.41 -10.31 3.22
N VAL A 160 5.17 -9.82 2.24
CA VAL A 160 5.99 -10.66 1.34
C VAL A 160 7.08 -11.38 2.11
N LEU A 161 7.81 -10.68 2.99
CA LEU A 161 8.88 -11.27 3.79
C LEU A 161 8.37 -12.42 4.68
N LEU A 162 7.23 -12.22 5.34
CA LEU A 162 6.60 -13.23 6.19
C LEU A 162 6.06 -14.42 5.39
N ARG A 163 5.48 -14.18 4.22
CA ARG A 163 4.99 -15.25 3.33
C ARG A 163 6.12 -16.05 2.71
N TYR A 164 7.20 -15.39 2.30
CA TYR A 164 8.37 -16.01 1.69
C TYR A 164 9.00 -17.05 2.63
N SER A 165 9.08 -16.73 3.93
CA SER A 165 9.58 -17.63 4.97
C SER A 165 8.78 -18.95 5.06
N LYS A 166 7.47 -18.92 4.75
CA LYS A 166 6.57 -20.07 4.91
C LYS A 166 6.36 -20.89 3.64
N VAL A 167 6.09 -20.23 2.51
CA VAL A 167 5.50 -20.91 1.33
C VAL A 167 6.51 -21.09 0.19
N LYS A 168 7.68 -20.42 0.21
CA LYS A 168 8.71 -20.39 -0.85
C LYS A 168 8.24 -20.03 -2.27
N HIS A 169 6.94 -19.97 -2.53
CA HIS A 169 6.33 -19.46 -3.75
C HIS A 169 5.68 -18.10 -3.50
N VAL A 170 6.07 -17.12 -4.33
CA VAL A 170 5.51 -15.78 -4.34
C VAL A 170 4.77 -15.60 -5.65
N HIS A 171 3.51 -15.16 -5.58
CA HIS A 171 2.74 -14.87 -6.79
C HIS A 171 3.30 -13.63 -7.49
N ILE A 172 3.31 -13.65 -8.82
CA ILE A 172 3.85 -12.58 -9.65
C ILE A 172 3.13 -11.23 -9.43
N PHE A 173 1.84 -11.25 -9.10
CA PHE A 173 1.05 -10.05 -8.81
C PHE A 173 1.56 -9.28 -7.61
N PHE A 174 1.97 -9.95 -6.53
CA PHE A 174 2.54 -9.29 -5.35
C PHE A 174 3.84 -8.55 -5.68
N ILE A 175 4.70 -9.17 -6.50
CA ILE A 175 5.94 -8.53 -6.94
C ILE A 175 5.62 -7.32 -7.82
N ALA A 176 4.64 -7.43 -8.72
CA ALA A 176 4.21 -6.33 -9.56
C ALA A 176 3.65 -5.15 -8.74
N CYS A 177 2.84 -5.41 -7.71
CA CYS A 177 2.35 -4.39 -6.77
C CYS A 177 3.51 -3.68 -6.08
N LEU A 178 4.45 -4.44 -5.50
CA LEU A 178 5.60 -3.89 -4.79
C LEU A 178 6.53 -3.05 -5.70
N VAL A 179 6.72 -3.49 -6.95
CA VAL A 179 7.44 -2.69 -7.97
C VAL A 179 6.67 -1.41 -8.29
N THR A 180 5.35 -1.49 -8.43
CA THR A 180 4.50 -0.33 -8.69
C THR A 180 4.58 0.69 -7.54
N ASP A 181 4.62 0.24 -6.28
CA ASP A 181 4.82 1.11 -5.12
C ASP A 181 6.19 1.79 -5.14
N CYS A 182 7.24 1.03 -5.40
CA CYS A 182 8.61 1.56 -5.52
C CYS A 182 8.69 2.65 -6.60
N VAL A 183 8.12 2.37 -7.78
CA VAL A 183 8.08 3.33 -8.89
C VAL A 183 7.26 4.56 -8.52
N THR A 184 6.12 4.39 -7.85
CA THR A 184 5.28 5.50 -7.39
C THR A 184 6.01 6.40 -6.42
N ILE A 185 6.71 5.83 -5.44
CA ILE A 185 7.53 6.59 -4.49
C ILE A 185 8.68 7.31 -5.19
N ALA A 186 9.36 6.65 -6.13
CA ALA A 186 10.42 7.26 -6.93
C ALA A 186 9.90 8.46 -7.74
N VAL A 187 8.71 8.34 -8.36
CA VAL A 187 8.06 9.47 -9.05
C VAL A 187 7.74 10.62 -8.10
N ILE A 188 7.30 10.33 -6.87
CA ILE A 188 7.06 11.37 -5.85
C ILE A 188 8.37 12.07 -5.48
N PHE A 189 9.49 11.34 -5.34
CA PHE A 189 10.80 11.95 -5.06
C PHE A 189 11.33 12.78 -6.24
N CYS A 190 11.03 12.39 -7.48
CA CYS A 190 11.36 13.17 -8.67
C CYS A 190 10.52 14.44 -8.82
N MET A 191 9.41 14.59 -8.07
CA MET A 191 8.62 15.82 -8.12
C MET A 191 9.38 17.01 -7.53
N PRO A 192 9.30 18.20 -8.15
CA PRO A 192 9.93 19.39 -7.61
C PRO A 192 9.27 19.78 -6.28
N MET A 193 10.09 19.91 -5.23
CA MET A 193 9.63 20.43 -3.93
C MET A 193 9.19 21.90 -4.03
N ARG A 194 9.78 22.64 -4.99
CA ARG A 194 9.48 24.04 -5.24
C ARG A 194 8.39 24.19 -6.31
N HIS A 195 7.53 25.20 -6.16
CA HIS A 195 6.53 25.49 -7.18
C HIS A 195 7.24 25.92 -8.48
N PRO A 196 6.97 25.28 -9.63
CA PRO A 196 7.62 25.65 -10.89
C PRO A 196 7.19 27.03 -11.40
N ALA A 197 6.00 27.50 -10.98
CA ALA A 197 5.46 28.80 -11.37
C ALA A 197 5.94 29.97 -10.48
N LEU A 198 6.76 29.71 -9.45
CA LEU A 198 7.33 30.81 -8.67
C LEU A 198 8.43 31.46 -9.51
N ALA A 199 8.29 32.76 -9.78
CA ALA A 199 9.30 33.53 -10.50
C ALA A 199 10.68 33.27 -9.87
N LYS A 200 11.68 33.07 -10.73
CA LYS A 200 13.08 32.98 -10.29
C LYS A 200 13.60 34.36 -9.87
N ASP A 201 12.86 35.41 -10.24
CA ASP A 201 13.13 36.81 -9.97
C ASP A 201 13.00 37.05 -8.45
N GLY A 202 14.08 37.52 -7.83
CA GLY A 202 14.15 37.75 -6.37
C GLY A 202 14.74 36.62 -5.54
N VAL A 203 15.11 35.49 -6.15
CA VAL A 203 16.11 34.60 -5.52
C VAL A 203 17.46 35.19 -5.87
N ALA A 204 18.14 35.75 -4.86
CA ALA A 204 19.52 36.20 -5.03
C ALA A 204 20.31 35.07 -5.69
N LYS A 205 20.95 35.35 -6.84
CA LYS A 205 21.77 34.32 -7.45
C LYS A 205 22.87 33.97 -6.45
N PRO A 206 23.25 32.69 -6.34
CA PRO A 206 24.42 32.32 -5.57
C PRO A 206 25.58 33.23 -6.02
N PHE A 207 26.20 33.92 -5.06
CA PHE A 207 27.34 34.84 -5.29
C PHE A 207 27.02 36.18 -5.98
N GLU A 208 25.75 36.64 -6.02
CA GLU A 208 25.44 38.01 -6.44
C GLU A 208 25.79 38.99 -5.31
N SER A 209 26.55 40.06 -5.63
CA SER A 209 26.95 41.08 -4.66
C SER A 209 25.72 41.73 -4.02
N PRO A 210 25.70 41.98 -2.70
CA PRO A 210 24.55 42.57 -2.03
C PRO A 210 24.20 43.93 -2.66
N ASP A 211 22.95 44.07 -3.08
CA ASP A 211 22.46 45.29 -3.71
C ASP A 211 22.46 46.42 -2.66
N SER A 212 23.31 47.41 -2.86
CA SER A 212 23.51 48.53 -1.94
C SER A 212 22.26 49.41 -1.80
N ARG A 213 21.29 49.25 -2.69
CA ARG A 213 19.99 49.96 -2.68
C ARG A 213 19.00 49.47 -1.61
N LEU A 214 19.30 48.36 -0.94
CA LEU A 214 18.47 47.78 0.13
C LEU A 214 18.98 48.11 1.55
N ARG A 215 20.05 48.91 1.67
CA ARG A 215 20.56 49.47 2.94
C ARG A 215 20.05 50.90 3.12
#